data_AF-A0A537VTV7-F1
#
_entry.id   AF-A0A537VTV7-F1
#
_cell.length_a   1.000
_cell.length_b   1.000
_cell.length_c   1.000
_cell.angle_alpha   90.00
_cell.angle_beta   90.00
_cell.angle_gamma   90.00
#
_symmetry.space_group_name_H-M   'P 1'
#
loop_
_entity.id
_entity.type
_entity.pdbx_description
1 polymer ?
#
loop_
_entity_poly.entity_id
_entity_poly.type
_entity_poly.pdbx_seq_one_letter_code
_entity_poly.pdbx_strand_id
1 'polypeptide(L)'
;MHFHCVVIDGVFDTTAAGGVVFHANAGLDGQHVLRSFVQRGLLAGDDARAMGQWAHGGGFSMDGSVRIEAADRAGRERLLRYCARPPFTLDRLPELGSRTLAL
;
A
#
# COMPACT_ATOMS: atom_id res chain seq x y z
N MET A 1 10.21 -7.49 5.04
CA MET A 1 9.49 -6.28 5.51
C MET A 1 8.32 -6.06 4.57
N HIS A 2 7.12 -5.80 5.07
CA HIS A 2 5.93 -5.59 4.23
C HIS A 2 5.22 -4.32 4.70
N PHE A 3 4.81 -3.50 3.74
CA PHE A 3 4.25 -2.17 3.99
C PHE A 3 2.85 -2.09 3.40
N HIS A 4 1.91 -1.54 4.16
CA HIS A 4 0.62 -1.13 3.65
C HIS A 4 0.61 0.39 3.53
N CYS A 5 0.39 0.90 2.32
CA CYS A 5 0.34 2.33 2.04
C CYS A 5 -0.98 2.66 1.34
N VAL A 6 -1.58 3.78 1.70
CA VAL A 6 -2.66 4.40 0.90
C VAL A 6 -2.03 5.44 0.00
N VAL A 7 -2.35 5.38 -1.29
CA VAL A 7 -1.92 6.35 -2.28
C VAL A 7 -3.15 6.95 -2.92
N ILE A 8 -3.15 8.27 -3.14
CA ILE A 8 -4.25 8.96 -3.79
C ILE A 8 -4.24 8.61 -5.28
N ASP A 9 -5.41 8.39 -5.86
CA ASP A 9 -5.65 8.05 -7.27
C ASP A 9 -5.49 9.24 -8.23
N GLY A 10 -5.22 10.44 -7.71
CA GLY A 10 -4.97 11.65 -8.46
C GLY A 10 -5.00 12.90 -7.60
N VAL A 11 -4.86 14.06 -8.23
CA VAL A 11 -4.97 15.37 -7.58
C VAL A 11 -5.87 16.28 -8.39
N PHE A 12 -6.53 17.22 -7.74
CA PHE A 12 -7.27 18.27 -8.43
C PHE A 12 -6.40 19.52 -8.53
N ASP A 13 -6.42 20.16 -9.69
CA ASP A 13 -5.76 21.45 -9.93
C ASP A 13 -6.77 22.48 -10.45
N THR A 14 -6.52 23.76 -10.18
CA THR A 14 -7.33 24.87 -10.66
C THR A 14 -6.88 25.29 -12.05
N THR A 15 -7.82 25.48 -12.97
CA THR A 15 -7.50 25.99 -14.31
C THR A 15 -7.42 27.51 -14.31
N ALA A 16 -6.69 28.07 -15.28
CA ALA A 16 -6.61 29.51 -15.47
C ALA A 16 -7.98 30.20 -15.71
N ALA A 17 -8.99 29.43 -16.14
CA ALA A 17 -10.36 29.90 -16.32
C ALA A 17 -11.23 29.77 -15.05
N GLY A 18 -10.65 29.40 -13.90
CA GLY A 18 -11.37 29.22 -12.63
C GLY A 18 -12.12 27.88 -12.51
N GLY A 19 -11.85 26.92 -13.40
CA GLY A 19 -12.39 25.56 -13.31
C GLY A 19 -11.50 24.65 -12.45
N VAL A 20 -11.91 23.38 -12.32
CA VAL A 20 -11.13 22.33 -11.65
C VAL A 20 -10.89 21.19 -12.63
N VAL A 21 -9.66 20.69 -12.70
CA VAL A 21 -9.26 19.52 -13.50
C VAL A 21 -8.71 18.44 -12.59
N PHE A 22 -9.14 17.20 -12.81
CA PHE A 22 -8.58 16.04 -12.13
C PHE A 22 -7.40 15.46 -12.91
N HIS A 23 -6.25 15.39 -12.25
CA HIS A 23 -5.04 14.75 -12.74
C HIS A 23 -4.94 13.36 -12.12
N ALA A 24 -5.43 12.37 -12.86
CA ALA A 24 -5.35 10.98 -12.44
C ALA A 24 -3.90 10.53 -12.29
N ASN A 25 -3.61 9.80 -11.22
CA ASN A 25 -2.36 9.10 -10.95
C ASN A 25 -2.33 7.76 -11.69
N ALA A 26 -2.53 7.82 -13.01
CA ALA A 26 -2.59 6.65 -13.87
C ALA A 26 -1.20 6.03 -14.04
N GLY A 27 -1.11 4.69 -13.95
CA GLY A 27 0.12 3.95 -14.25
C GLY A 27 1.11 3.86 -13.10
N LEU A 28 0.69 4.07 -11.85
CA LEU A 28 1.49 3.62 -10.72
C LEU A 28 1.72 2.12 -10.82
N ASP A 29 2.97 1.72 -10.64
CA ASP A 29 3.41 0.34 -10.58
C ASP A 29 4.44 0.15 -9.46
N GLY A 30 4.91 -1.08 -9.27
CA GLY A 30 5.94 -1.37 -8.27
C GLY A 30 7.24 -0.58 -8.46
N GLN A 31 7.60 -0.22 -9.70
CA GLN A 31 8.84 0.53 -9.96
C GLN A 31 8.76 1.97 -9.43
N HIS A 32 7.60 2.62 -9.58
CA HIS A 32 7.37 3.95 -9.03
C HIS A 32 7.48 3.96 -7.50
N VAL A 33 6.96 2.92 -6.84
CA VAL A 33 7.04 2.76 -5.38
C VAL A 33 8.49 2.55 -4.93
N LEU A 34 9.22 1.63 -5.57
CA LEU A 34 10.62 1.36 -5.28
C LEU A 34 11.50 2.61 -5.45
N ARG A 35 11.30 3.36 -6.55
CA ARG A 35 12.00 4.61 -6.79
C ARG A 35 11.76 5.62 -5.66
N SER A 36 10.52 5.77 -5.23
CA SER A 36 10.15 6.67 -4.12
C SER A 36 10.82 6.27 -2.81
N PHE A 37 10.91 4.96 -2.52
CA PHE A 37 11.54 4.46 -1.29
C PHE A 37 13.04 4.72 -1.29
N VAL A 38 13.71 4.53 -2.42
CA VAL A 38 15.13 4.89 -2.57
C VAL A 38 15.35 6.39 -2.42
N GLN A 39 14.54 7.22 -3.09
CA GLN A 39 14.63 8.69 -2.98
C GLN A 39 14.43 9.20 -1.54
N ARG A 40 13.65 8.48 -0.73
CA ARG A 40 13.39 8.80 0.68
C ARG A 40 14.37 8.15 1.65
N GLY A 41 15.34 7.38 1.17
CA GLY A 41 16.32 6.66 2.01
C GLY A 41 15.72 5.50 2.81
N LEU A 42 14.53 5.01 2.43
CA LEU A 42 13.85 3.89 3.11
C LEU A 42 14.31 2.52 2.60
N LEU A 43 14.97 2.48 1.44
CA LEU A 43 15.45 1.27 0.79
C LEU A 43 16.75 1.57 0.03
N ALA A 44 17.73 0.66 0.08
CA ALA A 44 18.95 0.80 -0.71
C ALA A 44 18.66 0.60 -2.20
N GLY A 45 19.44 1.24 -3.07
CA GLY A 45 19.27 1.14 -4.52
C GLY A 45 19.43 -0.29 -5.07
N ASP A 46 20.37 -1.05 -4.49
CA ASP A 46 20.60 -2.44 -4.89
C ASP A 46 19.43 -3.35 -4.47
N ASP A 47 18.89 -3.16 -3.26
CA ASP A 47 17.70 -3.87 -2.79
C ASP A 47 16.50 -3.57 -3.69
N ALA A 48 16.29 -2.30 -4.05
CA ALA A 48 15.23 -1.89 -4.96
C ALA A 48 15.37 -2.55 -6.35
N ARG A 49 16.60 -2.65 -6.87
CA ARG A 49 16.86 -3.32 -8.16
C ARG A 49 16.57 -4.81 -8.07
N ALA A 50 16.97 -5.47 -6.99
CA ALA A 50 16.69 -6.88 -6.76
C ALA A 50 15.18 -7.14 -6.65
N MET A 51 14.46 -6.31 -5.88
CA MET A 51 13.00 -6.41 -5.74
C MET A 51 12.27 -6.21 -7.07
N GLY A 52 12.74 -5.29 -7.92
CA GLY A 52 12.14 -5.05 -9.24
C GLY A 52 12.22 -6.25 -10.20
N GLN A 53 13.08 -7.23 -9.92
CA GLN A 53 13.24 -8.45 -10.72
C GLN A 53 12.38 -9.61 -10.22
N TRP A 54 11.69 -9.47 -9.08
CA TRP A 54 10.86 -10.55 -8.55
C TRP A 54 9.64 -10.80 -9.42
N ALA A 55 9.25 -12.07 -9.52
CA ALA A 55 8.02 -12.48 -10.20
C ALA A 55 6.78 -11.78 -9.61
N HIS A 56 5.73 -11.65 -10.41
CA HIS A 56 4.47 -10.99 -10.03
C HIS A 56 4.62 -9.49 -9.71
N GLY A 57 5.43 -8.77 -10.49
CA GLY A 57 5.53 -7.31 -10.40
C GLY A 57 6.30 -6.81 -9.19
N GLY A 58 7.32 -7.54 -8.75
CA GLY A 58 8.19 -7.12 -7.64
C GLY A 58 7.64 -7.40 -6.25
N GLY A 59 6.63 -8.26 -6.12
CA GLY A 59 5.92 -8.49 -4.86
C GLY A 59 4.91 -7.38 -4.51
N PHE A 60 4.60 -6.48 -5.45
CA PHE A 60 3.60 -5.45 -5.27
C PHE A 60 2.21 -5.93 -5.69
N SER A 61 1.24 -5.79 -4.80
CA SER A 61 -0.18 -5.91 -5.13
C SER A 61 -0.80 -4.52 -5.09
N MET A 62 -1.30 -4.05 -6.23
CA MET A 62 -2.03 -2.79 -6.35
C MET A 62 -3.48 -3.09 -6.68
N ASP A 63 -4.37 -2.77 -5.74
CA ASP A 63 -5.82 -2.88 -5.93
C ASP A 63 -6.44 -1.47 -5.86
N GLY A 64 -6.91 -0.98 -7.01
CA GLY A 64 -7.62 0.29 -7.15
C GLY A 64 -9.14 0.14 -7.25
N SER A 65 -9.68 -1.07 -7.07
CA SER A 65 -11.12 -1.33 -7.20
C SER A 65 -11.94 -0.81 -6.00
N VAL A 66 -11.27 -0.51 -4.90
CA VAL A 66 -11.91 -0.04 -3.66
C VAL A 66 -12.14 1.47 -3.73
N ARG A 67 -13.40 1.86 -3.90
CA ARG A 67 -13.85 3.25 -3.76
C ARG A 67 -14.46 3.47 -2.38
N ILE A 68 -13.97 4.48 -1.66
CA ILE A 68 -14.51 4.88 -0.35
C ILE A 68 -15.00 6.33 -0.48
N GLU A 69 -16.30 6.52 -0.34
CA GLU A 69 -16.90 7.85 -0.39
C GLU A 69 -16.49 8.69 0.83
N ALA A 70 -16.38 10.01 0.66
CA ALA A 70 -15.91 10.90 1.73
C ALA A 70 -16.78 10.82 3.01
N ALA A 71 -18.09 10.60 2.83
CA ALA A 71 -19.05 10.44 3.92
C ALA A 71 -19.03 9.03 4.55
N ASP A 72 -18.38 8.05 3.92
CA ASP A 72 -18.28 6.68 4.42
C ASP A 72 -17.21 6.57 5.51
N ARG A 73 -17.62 6.89 6.74
CA ARG A 73 -16.75 6.76 7.92
C ARG A 73 -16.33 5.31 8.17
N ALA A 74 -17.24 4.35 8.02
CA ALA A 74 -16.96 2.95 8.30
C ALA A 74 -15.95 2.37 7.31
N GLY A 75 -16.09 2.69 6.02
CA GLY A 75 -15.12 2.32 4.99
C GLY A 75 -13.73 2.89 5.27
N ARG A 76 -13.64 4.18 5.63
CA ARG A 76 -12.36 4.81 6.01
C ARG A 76 -11.72 4.15 7.22
N GLU A 77 -12.49 3.87 8.27
CA GLU A 77 -11.99 3.17 9.47
C GLU A 77 -11.49 1.76 9.13
N ARG A 78 -12.19 1.02 8.25
CA ARG A 78 -11.75 -0.29 7.79
C ARG A 78 -10.42 -0.21 7.02
N LEU A 79 -10.26 0.76 6.13
CA LEU A 79 -9.03 0.96 5.37
C LEU A 79 -7.86 1.32 6.30
N LEU A 80 -8.06 2.24 7.24
CA LEU A 80 -7.02 2.62 8.20
C LEU A 80 -6.57 1.44 9.07
N ARG A 81 -7.52 0.61 9.54
CA ARG A 81 -7.20 -0.63 10.26
C ARG A 81 -6.44 -1.63 9.41
N TYR A 82 -6.78 -1.75 8.12
CA TYR A 82 -6.04 -2.60 7.19
C TYR A 82 -4.60 -2.10 7.05
N CYS A 83 -4.38 -0.80 6.86
CA CYS A 83 -3.04 -0.23 6.75
C CYS A 83 -2.21 -0.33 8.03
N ALA A 84 -2.86 -0.26 9.19
CA ALA A 84 -2.21 -0.42 10.49
C ALA A 84 -2.00 -1.90 10.87
N ARG A 85 -2.56 -2.85 10.12
CA ARG A 85 -2.38 -4.28 10.43
C ARG A 85 -0.90 -4.62 10.31
N PRO A 86 -0.28 -5.20 11.35
CA PRO A 86 1.12 -5.53 11.28
C PRO A 86 1.36 -6.50 10.12
N PRO A 87 2.46 -6.34 9.39
CA PRO A 87 2.87 -7.27 8.34
C PRO A 87 3.36 -8.59 8.98
N PHE A 88 2.44 -9.35 9.57
CA PHE A 88 2.75 -10.72 9.93
C PHE A 88 2.73 -11.53 8.64
N THR A 89 3.90 -12.02 8.24
CA THR A 89 3.97 -13.10 7.26
C THR A 89 3.11 -14.25 7.79
N LEU A 90 2.32 -14.88 6.93
CA LEU A 90 1.78 -16.23 7.14
C LEU A 90 2.93 -17.28 7.15
N ASP A 91 4.10 -16.93 7.69
CA ASP A 91 5.08 -17.92 8.12
C ASP A 91 4.43 -18.57 9.32
N ARG A 92 3.72 -19.67 9.00
CA ARG A 92 3.01 -20.61 9.87
C ARG A 92 3.15 -20.22 11.34
N LEU A 93 2.08 -19.70 11.95
CA LEU A 93 1.91 -19.88 13.39
C LEU A 93 2.20 -21.36 13.66
N PRO A 94 3.30 -21.74 14.34
CA PRO A 94 3.37 -23.10 14.84
C PRO A 94 2.17 -23.24 15.76
N GLU A 95 1.33 -24.23 15.47
CA GLU A 95 0.25 -24.64 16.34
C GLU A 95 0.87 -24.80 17.73
N LEU A 96 0.59 -23.86 18.62
CA LEU A 96 1.05 -23.95 20.00
C LEU A 96 0.27 -25.13 20.56
N GLY A 97 0.95 -26.28 20.65
CA GLY A 97 0.35 -27.54 21.05
C GLY A 97 -0.60 -27.32 22.22
N SER A 98 -1.82 -27.81 22.05
CA SER A 98 -2.94 -27.74 22.98
C SER A 98 -2.52 -27.92 24.44
N ARG A 99 -2.15 -26.82 25.09
CA ARG A 99 -2.04 -26.75 26.54
C ARG A 99 -3.15 -25.84 27.00
N THR A 100 -4.27 -26.49 27.36
CA THR A 100 -5.34 -25.90 28.13
C THR A 100 -4.72 -25.13 29.30
N LEU A 101 -4.78 -23.81 29.26
CA LEU A 101 -4.60 -22.98 30.44
C LEU A 101 -5.87 -23.16 31.26
N ALA A 102 -5.83 -24.11 32.20
CA ALA A 102 -6.78 -24.12 33.30
C ALA A 102 -6.53 -22.85 34.12
N LEU A 103 -7.57 -22.02 34.24
CA LEU A 103 -7.66 -20.94 35.21
C LEU A 103 -7.62 -21.50 36.63
#